data_AF-X0YJQ2-F1
#
_entry.id   AF-X0YJQ2-F1
#
_cell.length_a   1.000
_cell.length_b   1.000
_cell.length_c   1.000
_cell.angle_alpha   90.00
_cell.angle_beta   90.00
_cell.angle_gamma   90.00
#
_symmetry.space_group_name_H-M   'P 1'
#
loop_
_entity.id
_entity.type
_entity.pdbx_description
1 polymer ?
#
loop_
_entity_poly.entity_id
_entity_poly.type
_entity_poly.pdbx_seq_one_letter_code
_entity_poly.pdbx_strand_id
1 'polypeptide(L)' 'MVKTVVVEGGILKQRKGVNIPGMRISFPGITPKDRTDIEFGISHKVDYIAQSFVRRGKN' A
#
# COMPACT_ATOMS: atom_id res chain seq x y z
N MET A 1 20.35 7.84 5.94
CA MET A 1 19.70 8.60 7.04
C MET A 1 18.87 9.70 6.41
N VAL A 2 17.59 9.83 6.78
CA VAL A 2 16.70 10.88 6.27
C VAL A 2 16.56 11.95 7.35
N LYS A 3 16.83 13.21 7.03
CA LYS A 3 16.62 14.37 7.91
C LYS A 3 15.38 15.13 7.41
N THR A 4 14.51 15.54 8.33
CA THR A 4 13.26 16.26 8.01
C THR A 4 13.00 17.34 9.05
N VAL A 5 12.08 18.27 8.74
CA VAL A 5 11.60 19.30 9.66
C VAL A 5 10.09 19.24 9.74
N VAL A 6 9.53 19.56 10.91
CA VAL A 6 8.07 19.64 11.09
C VAL A 6 7.59 20.97 10.53
N VAL A 7 6.78 20.94 9.47
CA VAL A 7 6.14 22.13 8.90
C VAL A 7 4.82 22.42 9.61
N GLU A 8 4.01 21.37 9.84
CA GLU A 8 2.73 21.42 10.55
C GLU A 8 2.73 20.32 11.63
N GLY A 9 2.46 20.69 12.87
CA GLY A 9 2.57 19.81 14.05
C GLY A 9 1.27 19.12 14.45
N GLY A 10 1.37 18.07 15.27
CA GLY A 10 0.23 17.36 15.83
C GLY A 10 0.60 16.06 16.55
N ILE A 11 -0.40 15.34 17.07
CA ILE A 11 -0.20 14.05 17.74
C ILE A 11 -0.06 12.94 16.69
N LEU A 12 1.10 12.30 16.64
CA LEU A 12 1.34 11.10 15.84
C LEU A 12 1.01 9.83 16.65
N LYS A 13 -0.05 9.12 16.24
CA LYS A 13 -0.42 7.83 16.82
C LYS A 13 0.38 6.69 16.19
N GLN A 14 0.24 5.49 16.75
CA GLN A 14 0.90 4.29 16.23
C GLN A 14 0.32 3.86 14.87
N ARG A 15 1.16 3.19 14.05
CA ARG A 15 0.80 2.59 12.75
C ARG A 15 0.20 3.57 11.73
N LYS A 16 0.63 4.82 11.75
CA LYS A 16 0.25 5.80 10.72
C LYS A 16 1.06 5.56 9.45
N GLY A 17 0.36 5.45 8.32
CA GLY A 17 0.99 5.39 7.01
C GLY A 17 1.60 6.74 6.60
N VAL A 18 2.57 6.69 5.70
CA VAL A 18 3.21 7.86 5.09
C VAL A 18 2.88 7.87 3.62
N ASN A 19 2.39 9.00 3.11
CA ASN A 19 2.18 9.23 1.69
C ASN A 19 3.23 10.21 1.19
N ILE A 20 3.81 9.94 0.02
CA ILE A 20 4.86 10.77 -0.59
C ILE A 20 4.40 11.20 -1.99
N PRO A 21 3.72 12.36 -2.11
CA PRO A 21 3.26 12.88 -3.40
C PRO A 21 4.44 13.11 -4.36
N GLY A 22 4.21 12.87 -5.66
CA GLY A 22 5.18 13.13 -6.72
C GLY A 22 6.34 12.13 -6.82
N MET A 23 6.53 11.24 -5.85
CA MET A 23 7.61 10.25 -5.90
C MET A 23 7.18 8.96 -6.63
N ARG A 24 7.97 8.56 -7.64
CA ARG A 24 7.86 7.22 -8.24
C ARG A 24 8.52 6.21 -7.34
N ILE A 25 7.77 5.69 -6.38
CA ILE A 25 8.27 4.62 -5.51
C ILE A 25 8.34 3.32 -6.31
N SER A 26 9.25 2.41 -6.01
CA SER A 26 9.34 1.08 -6.65
C SER A 26 8.87 0.02 -5.66
N PHE A 27 7.55 -0.18 -5.55
CA PHE A 27 6.99 -1.26 -4.76
C PHE A 27 6.41 -2.33 -5.68
N PRO A 28 6.51 -3.62 -5.30
CA PRO A 28 5.81 -4.67 -6.01
C PRO A 28 4.31 -4.39 -5.96
N GLY A 29 3.61 -4.60 -7.08
CA GLY A 29 2.17 -4.32 -7.17
C GLY A 29 1.31 -5.26 -6.31
N ILE A 30 1.86 -6.43 -5.95
CA ILE A 30 1.28 -7.42 -5.05
C ILE A 30 2.42 -7.90 -4.13
N THR A 31 2.21 -7.79 -2.83
CA THR A 31 3.15 -8.27 -1.81
C THR A 31 2.93 -9.76 -1.50
N PRO A 32 3.86 -10.44 -0.81
CA PRO A 32 3.63 -11.82 -0.35
C PRO A 32 2.38 -11.95 0.52
N LYS A 33 2.08 -10.95 1.36
CA LYS A 33 0.86 -10.92 2.17
C LYS A 33 -0.39 -10.86 1.29
N ASP A 34 -0.39 -9.98 0.29
CA ASP A 34 -1.52 -9.84 -0.62
C ASP A 34 -1.81 -11.16 -1.34
N ARG A 35 -0.77 -11.92 -1.73
CA ARG A 35 -0.94 -13.26 -2.33
C ARG A 35 -1.69 -14.22 -1.38
N THR A 36 -1.30 -14.27 -0.11
CA THR A 36 -1.99 -15.09 0.89
C THR A 36 -3.43 -14.65 1.10
N ASP A 37 -3.68 -13.34 1.16
CA ASP A 37 -5.04 -12.80 1.30
C ASP A 37 -5.92 -13.13 0.08
N ILE A 38 -5.34 -13.11 -1.13
CA ILE A 38 -6.03 -13.49 -2.37
C ILE A 38 -6.38 -14.98 -2.36
N GLU A 39 -5.44 -15.85 -1.99
CA GLU A 39 -5.68 -17.30 -1.87
C GLU A 39 -6.78 -17.60 -0.83
N PHE A 40 -6.78 -16.86 0.28
CA PHE A 40 -7.85 -16.91 1.27
C PHE A 40 -9.19 -16.43 0.70
N GLY A 41 -9.22 -15.34 -0.06
CA GLY A 41 -10.45 -14.87 -0.71
C GLY A 41 -11.02 -15.88 -1.71
N ILE A 42 -10.16 -16.54 -2.50
CA ILE A 42 -10.55 -17.58 -3.45
C ILE A 42 -11.21 -18.76 -2.73
N SER A 43 -10.66 -19.21 -1.60
CA SER A 43 -11.25 -20.31 -0.83
C SER A 43 -12.63 -19.96 -0.26
N HIS A 44 -12.92 -18.66 -0.08
CA HIS A 44 -14.21 -18.14 0.39
C HIS A 44 -15.14 -17.70 -0.74
N LYS A 45 -14.76 -17.89 -2.01
CA LYS A 45 -15.55 -17.53 -3.20
C LYS A 45 -15.96 -16.05 -3.22
N VAL A 46 -15.04 -15.15 -2.87
CA VAL A 46 -15.28 -13.70 -3.02
C VAL A 46 -15.55 -13.33 -4.48
N ASP A 47 -16.51 -12.44 -4.71
CA ASP A 47 -16.91 -12.06 -6.07
C ASP A 47 -15.89 -11.15 -6.77
N TYR A 48 -15.21 -10.30 -5.99
CA TYR A 48 -14.28 -9.30 -6.51
C TYR A 48 -13.10 -9.06 -5.56
N ILE A 49 -11.98 -8.65 -6.13
CA ILE A 49 -10.78 -8.21 -5.40
C ILE A 49 -10.47 -6.76 -5.79
N ALA A 50 -10.46 -5.88 -4.79
CA ALA A 50 -10.09 -4.47 -4.98
C ALA A 50 -8.59 -4.27 -4.69
N GLN A 51 -7.77 -4.18 -5.75
CA GLN A 51 -6.34 -3.94 -5.60
C GLN A 51 -6.06 -2.45 -5.31
N SER A 52 -5.34 -2.19 -4.23
CA SER A 52 -4.87 -0.83 -3.89
C SER A 52 -3.56 -0.48 -4.62
N PHE A 53 -3.31 0.83 -4.81
CA PHE A 53 -2.07 1.36 -5.39
C PHE A 53 -1.70 0.80 -6.78
N VAL A 54 -2.70 0.50 -7.62
CA VAL A 54 -2.49 0.08 -9.01
C VAL A 54 -1.79 1.20 -9.79
N ARG A 55 -0.69 0.87 -10.46
CA ARG A 55 0.14 1.85 -11.19
C ARG A 55 -0.02 1.77 -12.69
N ARG A 56 0.01 0.55 -13.22
CA ARG A 56 -0.08 0.26 -14.65
C ARG A 56 -0.72 -1.11 -14.82
N GLY A 57 -1.70 -1.19 -15.72
CA GLY A 57 -2.07 -2.47 -16.32
C GLY A 57 -0.92 -2.96 -17.18
N LYS A 58 -0.63 -4.26 -17.12
CA LYS A 58 0.25 -4.91 -18.08
C LYS A 58 -0.65 -5.51 -19.16
N ASN A 59 -0.50 -5.03 -20.39
CA ASN A 59 -1.00 -5.71 -21.58
C ASN A 59 0.08 -6.66 -22.08
#